data_AF-A0A231PEV1-F1
#
_entry.id   AF-A0A231PEV1-F1
#
_cell.length_a   1.000
_cell.length_b   1.000
_cell.length_c   1.000
_cell.angle_alpha   90.00
_cell.angle_beta   90.00
_cell.angle_gamma   90.00
#
_symmetry.space_group_name_H-M   'P 1'
#
loop_
_entity.id
_entity.type
_entity.pdbx_description
1 polymer ?
#
loop_
_entity_poly.entity_id
_entity_poly.type
_entity_poly.pdbx_seq_one_letter_code
_entity_poly.pdbx_strand_id
1 'polypeptide(L)'
;MPVPPPHPAPPPEELLPCPCCGHRTLGELWAYEICPVCFWEEDPFQLRFPTAGGGPNHGLSLVEAQANYRRTGAVTEEMRRHVRPPRQDEPLDPGFRPADPARDPFERGPARDPMPEDLTTLYYWRPTYWRRHLAPRQDDP
;
A
#
# COMPACT_ATOMS: atom_id res chain seq x y z
N MET A 1 -17.39 22.18 13.61
CA MET A 1 -16.01 22.52 13.20
C MET A 1 -16.02 22.76 11.70
N PRO A 2 -15.50 23.88 11.19
CA PRO A 2 -15.37 24.06 9.74
C PRO A 2 -14.41 22.99 9.20
N VAL A 3 -14.79 22.34 8.09
CA VAL A 3 -13.89 21.45 7.35
C VAL A 3 -12.76 22.35 6.83
N PRO A 4 -11.48 22.04 7.11
CA PRO A 4 -10.38 22.81 6.54
C PRO A 4 -10.49 22.79 5.00
N PRO A 5 -10.10 23.89 4.32
CA PRO A 5 -10.09 23.88 2.86
C PRO A 5 -9.21 22.70 2.39
N PRO A 6 -9.60 22.00 1.31
CA PRO A 6 -8.79 20.89 0.81
C PRO A 6 -7.38 21.42 0.53
N HIS A 7 -6.37 20.73 1.07
CA HIS A 7 -4.99 21.01 0.74
C HIS A 7 -4.83 20.92 -0.78
N PRO A 8 -4.09 21.85 -1.43
CA PRO A 8 -3.83 21.75 -2.85
C PRO A 8 -3.16 20.40 -3.11
N ALA A 9 -3.61 19.70 -4.17
CA ALA A 9 -3.03 18.42 -4.54
C ALA A 9 -1.50 18.60 -4.75
N PRO A 10 -0.67 17.69 -4.21
CA PRO A 10 0.77 17.79 -4.35
C PRO A 10 1.18 17.63 -5.82
N PRO A 11 2.35 18.16 -6.20
CA PRO A 11 2.88 17.97 -7.54
C PRO A 11 3.20 16.48 -7.78
N PRO A 12 3.14 15.99 -9.04
CA PRO A 12 3.31 14.56 -9.36
C PRO A 12 4.60 13.93 -8.82
N GLU A 13 5.69 14.70 -8.75
CA GLU A 13 6.98 14.28 -8.20
C GLU A 13 6.96 13.96 -6.70
N GLU A 14 5.99 14.50 -5.97
CA GLU A 14 5.79 14.30 -4.52
C GLU A 14 4.77 13.18 -4.22
N LEU A 15 4.11 12.63 -5.25
CA LEU A 15 3.16 11.55 -5.07
C LEU A 15 3.82 10.27 -4.55
N LEU A 16 3.15 9.66 -3.59
CA LEU A 16 3.55 8.43 -2.95
C LEU A 16 3.01 7.22 -3.74
N PRO A 17 3.76 6.11 -3.77
CA PRO A 17 3.32 4.91 -4.45
C PRO A 17 2.17 4.23 -3.70
N CYS A 18 1.12 3.90 -4.44
CA CYS A 18 0.09 2.99 -3.95
C CYS A 18 0.72 1.62 -3.65
N PRO A 19 0.52 1.05 -2.45
CA PRO A 19 1.12 -0.22 -2.10
C PRO A 19 0.54 -1.41 -2.89
N CYS A 20 -0.64 -1.25 -3.49
CA CYS A 20 -1.27 -2.28 -4.30
C CYS A 20 -0.73 -2.31 -5.74
N CYS A 21 -0.77 -1.19 -6.48
CA CYS A 21 -0.35 -1.19 -7.88
C CYS A 21 1.06 -0.65 -8.14
N GLY A 22 1.67 0.03 -7.17
CA GLY A 22 3.01 0.62 -7.28
C GLY A 22 3.08 1.96 -8.01
N HIS A 23 1.98 2.41 -8.64
CA HIS A 23 1.92 3.72 -9.28
C HIS A 23 1.89 4.84 -8.25
N ARG A 24 2.59 5.94 -8.53
CA ARG A 24 2.57 7.14 -7.70
C ARG A 24 1.26 7.89 -7.91
N THR A 25 0.34 7.75 -6.97
CA THR A 25 -1.01 8.32 -7.09
C THR A 25 -1.52 8.94 -5.79
N LEU A 26 -0.82 8.74 -4.67
CA LEU A 26 -1.29 9.14 -3.35
C LEU A 26 -0.62 10.47 -2.98
N GLY A 27 -1.41 11.45 -2.56
CA GLY A 27 -0.93 12.79 -2.25
C GLY A 27 -0.27 12.89 -0.88
N GLU A 28 -0.90 12.31 0.14
CA GLU A 28 -0.45 12.40 1.52
C GLU A 28 -0.41 11.00 2.16
N LEU A 29 0.61 10.76 3.00
CA LEU A 29 0.64 9.58 3.86
C LEU A 29 -0.50 9.68 4.87
N TRP A 30 -1.31 8.62 4.98
CA TRP A 30 -2.35 8.48 6.01
C TRP A 30 -3.53 9.41 5.86
N ALA A 31 -3.74 9.86 4.63
CA ALA A 31 -4.97 10.48 4.21
C ALA A 31 -6.04 9.45 3.81
N TYR A 32 -5.75 8.14 3.91
CA TYR A 32 -6.66 7.05 3.53
C TYR A 32 -7.16 7.22 2.08
N GLU A 33 -6.24 7.64 1.21
CA GLU A 33 -6.57 7.94 -0.18
C GLU A 33 -6.87 6.66 -0.97
N ILE A 34 -7.91 6.70 -1.79
CA ILE A 34 -8.25 5.62 -2.71
C ILE A 34 -7.48 5.81 -4.01
N CYS A 35 -6.62 4.83 -4.33
CA CYS A 35 -5.85 4.86 -5.57
C CYS A 35 -6.78 4.77 -6.80
N PRO A 36 -6.78 5.75 -7.72
CA PRO A 36 -7.65 5.73 -8.90
C PRO A 36 -7.25 4.69 -9.95
N VAL A 37 -6.07 4.07 -9.80
CA VAL A 37 -5.54 3.08 -10.75
C VAL A 37 -5.97 1.65 -10.39
N CYS A 38 -6.09 1.34 -9.10
CA CYS A 38 -6.43 -0.02 -8.66
C CYS A 38 -7.63 -0.09 -7.71
N PHE A 39 -8.06 1.05 -7.15
CA PHE A 39 -9.12 1.18 -6.16
C PHE A 39 -8.78 0.62 -4.76
N TRP A 40 -7.50 0.52 -4.43
CA TRP A 40 -7.06 0.25 -3.06
C TRP A 40 -7.13 1.51 -2.21
N GLU A 41 -7.75 1.43 -1.04
CA GLU A 41 -7.68 2.49 -0.01
C GLU A 41 -6.39 2.34 0.79
N GLU A 42 -5.56 3.38 0.79
CA GLU A 42 -4.33 3.39 1.55
C GLU A 42 -4.61 3.22 3.06
N ASP A 43 -3.86 2.32 3.69
CA ASP A 43 -3.97 2.08 5.12
C ASP A 43 -2.60 1.66 5.68
N PRO A 44 -2.03 2.40 6.65
CA PRO A 44 -0.75 2.06 7.27
C PRO A 44 -0.76 0.69 7.94
N PHE A 45 -1.91 0.30 8.51
CA PHE A 45 -2.06 -1.00 9.14
C PHE A 45 -1.92 -2.13 8.11
N GLN A 46 -2.64 -2.07 6.99
CA GLN A 46 -2.54 -3.07 5.93
C GLN A 46 -1.19 -3.02 5.17
N LEU A 47 -0.46 -1.90 5.20
CA LEU A 47 0.93 -1.86 4.72
C LEU A 47 1.92 -2.53 5.68
N ARG A 48 1.69 -2.39 7.00
CA ARG A 48 2.49 -3.06 8.05
C ARG A 48 2.19 -4.55 8.15
N PHE A 49 0.94 -4.94 7.92
CA PHE A 49 0.44 -6.32 7.97
C PHE A 49 -0.17 -6.74 6.61
N PRO A 50 0.63 -6.94 5.54
CA PRO A 50 0.10 -7.16 4.19
C PRO A 50 -0.78 -8.39 3.97
N THR A 51 -0.71 -9.36 4.90
CA THR A 51 -1.54 -10.58 4.87
C THR A 51 -2.82 -10.45 5.70
N ALA A 52 -3.02 -9.33 6.39
CA ALA A 52 -4.22 -9.11 7.20
C ALA A 52 -5.36 -8.56 6.33
N GLY A 53 -6.55 -9.15 6.48
CA GLY A 53 -7.80 -8.62 5.92
C GLY A 53 -8.48 -7.57 6.81
N GLY A 54 -7.84 -7.16 7.92
CA GLY A 54 -8.33 -6.05 8.73
C GLY A 54 -7.99 -4.71 8.07
N GLY A 55 -8.85 -3.71 8.17
CA GLY A 55 -8.67 -2.39 7.55
C GLY A 55 -9.91 -1.93 6.77
N PRO A 56 -9.83 -0.81 6.03
CA PRO A 56 -10.96 -0.26 5.29
C PRO A 56 -11.33 -1.10 4.04
N ASN A 57 -10.42 -1.94 3.56
CA ASN A 57 -10.58 -2.71 2.30
C ASN A 57 -11.48 -3.96 2.43
N HIS A 58 -12.50 -3.93 3.28
CA HIS A 58 -13.60 -4.91 3.34
C HIS A 58 -13.18 -6.40 3.42
N GLY A 59 -12.16 -6.73 4.21
CA GLY A 59 -11.69 -8.12 4.35
C GLY A 59 -10.60 -8.52 3.36
N LEU A 60 -10.29 -7.69 2.35
CA LEU A 60 -9.25 -7.94 1.37
C LEU A 60 -7.88 -7.55 1.93
N SER A 61 -6.93 -8.48 1.94
CA SER A 61 -5.54 -8.19 2.30
C SER A 61 -4.77 -7.50 1.17
N LEU A 62 -3.66 -6.83 1.49
CA LEU A 62 -2.82 -6.18 0.49
C LEU A 62 -2.24 -7.20 -0.50
N VAL A 63 -1.81 -8.36 -0.04
CA VAL A 63 -1.28 -9.44 -0.90
C VAL A 63 -2.34 -9.91 -1.91
N GLU A 64 -3.58 -10.10 -1.46
CA GLU A 64 -4.69 -10.49 -2.34
C GLU A 64 -5.03 -9.39 -3.33
N ALA A 65 -5.08 -8.14 -2.89
CA ALA A 65 -5.33 -6.97 -3.73
C ALA A 65 -4.29 -6.82 -4.85
N GLN A 66 -3.00 -7.00 -4.52
CA GLN A 66 -1.91 -6.98 -5.50
C GLN A 66 -2.05 -8.10 -6.54
N ALA A 67 -2.40 -9.31 -6.09
CA ALA A 67 -2.63 -10.45 -6.97
C ALA A 67 -3.85 -10.20 -7.88
N ASN A 68 -4.91 -9.59 -7.35
CA ASN A 68 -6.10 -9.22 -8.12
C ASN A 68 -5.78 -8.15 -9.15
N TYR A 69 -5.11 -7.05 -8.76
CA TYR A 69 -4.74 -5.98 -9.67
C TYR A 69 -3.92 -6.50 -10.86
N ARG A 70 -2.93 -7.36 -10.60
CA ARG A 70 -2.12 -7.99 -11.67
C ARG A 70 -2.94 -8.84 -12.64
N ARG A 71 -4.06 -9.40 -12.19
CA ARG A 71 -4.93 -10.27 -13.00
C ARG A 71 -6.03 -9.49 -13.72
N THR A 72 -6.61 -8.47 -13.08
CA THR A 72 -7.89 -7.87 -13.49
C THR A 72 -7.81 -6.35 -13.68
N GLY A 73 -6.73 -5.70 -13.24
CA GLY A 73 -6.55 -4.25 -13.27
C GLY A 73 -7.23 -3.50 -12.11
N ALA A 74 -7.80 -4.20 -11.13
CA ALA A 74 -8.38 -3.60 -9.92
C ALA A 74 -8.25 -4.53 -8.70
N VAL A 75 -8.51 -4.00 -7.50
CA VAL A 75 -8.48 -4.78 -6.24
C VAL A 75 -9.52 -5.89 -6.19
N THR A 76 -10.65 -5.74 -6.88
CA THR A 76 -11.67 -6.77 -7.10
C THR A 76 -12.29 -6.61 -8.49
N GLU A 77 -12.98 -7.64 -9.00
CA GLU A 77 -13.71 -7.54 -10.27
C GLU A 77 -14.79 -6.44 -10.23
N GLU A 78 -15.48 -6.30 -9.11
CA GLU A 78 -16.53 -5.31 -8.94
C GLU A 78 -15.99 -3.87 -9.05
N MET A 79 -14.82 -3.61 -8.46
CA MET A 79 -14.23 -2.28 -8.40
C MET A 79 -13.61 -1.82 -9.72
N ARG A 80 -13.54 -2.69 -10.74
CA ARG A 80 -13.07 -2.31 -12.09
C ARG A 80 -13.86 -1.16 -12.71
N ARG A 81 -15.11 -0.96 -12.27
CA ARG A 81 -15.95 0.18 -12.72
C ARG A 81 -15.46 1.55 -12.21
N HIS A 82 -14.55 1.57 -11.24
CA HIS A 82 -14.06 2.79 -10.59
C HIS A 82 -12.59 3.11 -10.90
N VAL A 83 -11.89 2.26 -11.66
CA VAL A 83 -10.47 2.47 -11.97
C VAL A 83 -10.28 3.13 -13.33
N ARG A 84 -9.11 3.74 -13.52
CA ARG A 84 -8.60 4.22 -14.80
C ARG A 84 -7.17 3.75 -15.04
N PRO A 85 -6.68 3.75 -16.28
CA PRO A 85 -5.25 3.59 -16.52
C PRO A 85 -4.41 4.64 -15.76
N PRO A 86 -3.17 4.30 -15.36
CA PRO A 86 -2.23 5.27 -14.83
C PRO A 86 -1.91 6.34 -15.88
N ARG A 87 -1.72 7.58 -15.43
CA ARG A 87 -1.27 8.69 -16.28
C ARG A 87 0.24 8.63 -16.52
N GLN A 88 0.73 9.44 -17.46
CA GLN A 88 2.15 9.50 -17.79
C GLN A 88 3.01 10.00 -16.62
N ASP A 89 2.45 10.87 -15.78
CA ASP A 89 3.05 11.45 -14.57
C ASP A 89 2.79 10.61 -13.31
N GLU A 90 2.18 9.43 -13.44
CA GLU A 90 1.97 8.47 -12.36
C GLU A 90 2.81 7.20 -12.61
N PRO A 91 4.15 7.30 -12.71
CA PRO A 91 4.99 6.14 -13.00
C PRO A 91 4.92 5.11 -11.86
N LEU A 92 5.27 3.87 -12.19
CA LEU A 92 5.59 2.87 -11.16
C LEU A 92 6.79 3.34 -10.35
N ASP A 93 6.75 3.16 -9.03
CA ASP A 93 7.92 3.35 -8.20
C ASP A 93 9.02 2.36 -8.63
N PRO A 94 10.27 2.82 -8.89
CA PRO A 94 11.29 1.97 -9.53
C PRO A 94 11.65 0.68 -8.77
N GLY A 95 11.45 0.66 -7.45
CA GLY A 95 11.70 -0.51 -6.63
C GLY A 95 10.49 -1.41 -6.44
N PHE A 96 9.31 -1.01 -6.93
CA PHE A 96 8.05 -1.68 -6.63
C PHE A 96 8.06 -3.13 -7.07
N ARG A 97 7.57 -3.97 -6.17
CA ARG A 97 7.26 -5.38 -6.41
C ARG A 97 6.11 -5.78 -5.48
N PRO A 98 5.33 -6.81 -5.83
CA PRO A 98 4.36 -7.39 -4.91
C PRO A 98 5.02 -7.85 -3.60
N ALA A 99 4.24 -7.80 -2.53
CA ALA A 99 4.58 -8.32 -1.22
C ALA A 99 4.77 -9.84 -1.30
N ASP A 100 5.85 -10.32 -0.69
CA ASP A 100 6.19 -11.74 -0.68
C ASP A 100 6.49 -12.17 0.76
N PRO A 101 5.52 -12.81 1.46
CA PRO A 101 5.71 -13.25 2.84
C PRO A 101 6.87 -14.23 3.06
N ALA A 102 7.39 -14.88 1.99
CA ALA A 102 8.57 -15.74 2.09
C ALA A 102 9.89 -14.95 2.03
N ARG A 103 9.86 -13.73 1.48
CA ARG A 103 11.02 -12.83 1.32
C ARG A 103 11.03 -11.68 2.30
N ASP A 104 9.86 -11.20 2.69
CA ASP A 104 9.67 -9.97 3.44
C ASP A 104 9.36 -10.31 4.91
N PRO A 105 10.12 -9.76 5.88
CA PRO A 105 9.92 -10.06 7.30
C PRO A 105 8.74 -9.29 7.91
N PHE A 106 7.55 -9.50 7.34
CA PHE A 106 6.30 -8.92 7.81
C PHE A 106 5.97 -9.34 9.25
N GLU A 107 5.25 -8.47 9.94
CA GLU A 107 4.74 -8.79 11.28
C GLU A 107 3.58 -9.79 11.21
N ARG A 108 3.46 -10.64 12.22
CA ARG A 108 2.30 -11.53 12.41
C ARG A 108 1.77 -11.35 13.84
N GLY A 109 0.45 -11.36 13.99
CA GLY A 109 -0.22 -11.19 15.29
C GLY A 109 -0.35 -9.72 15.71
N PRO A 110 -0.68 -9.43 16.98
CA PRO A 110 -0.89 -8.06 17.42
C PRO A 110 0.40 -7.25 17.31
N ALA A 111 0.28 -5.98 16.91
CA ALA A 111 1.39 -5.04 16.89
C ALA A 111 2.05 -4.98 18.27
N ARG A 112 3.35 -5.26 18.34
CA ARG A 112 4.12 -5.20 19.58
C ARG A 112 4.87 -3.88 19.72
N ASP A 113 5.33 -3.37 18.58
CA ASP A 113 6.07 -2.11 18.48
C ASP A 113 5.14 -0.97 18.02
N PRO A 114 5.38 0.29 18.43
CA PRO A 114 4.67 1.43 17.90
C PRO A 114 4.85 1.53 16.38
N MET A 115 3.96 2.28 15.72
CA MET A 115 4.14 2.63 14.32
C MET A 115 5.40 3.50 14.17
N PRO A 116 6.25 3.32 13.14
CA PRO A 116 7.41 4.19 12.94
C PRO A 116 6.98 5.65 12.74
N GLU A 117 7.83 6.60 13.12
CA GLU A 117 7.57 8.04 12.91
C GLU A 117 7.58 8.41 11.42
N ASP A 118 8.63 7.98 10.70
CA ASP A 118 8.66 8.03 9.24
C ASP A 118 7.99 6.78 8.68
N LEU A 119 6.87 7.04 8.06
CA LEU A 119 5.91 6.04 7.69
C LEU A 119 6.13 5.51 6.27
N THR A 120 6.95 6.20 5.49
CA THR A 120 7.53 5.66 4.24
C THR A 120 8.44 4.45 4.49
N THR A 121 8.91 4.25 5.73
CA THR A 121 9.72 3.08 6.10
C THR A 121 8.91 1.77 6.12
N LEU A 122 7.57 1.83 5.98
CA LEU A 122 6.73 0.64 5.80
C LEU A 122 6.78 0.05 4.39
N TYR A 123 7.27 0.79 3.39
CA TYR A 123 7.40 0.29 2.02
C TYR A 123 8.45 -0.84 1.93
N TYR A 124 7.99 -2.08 2.02
CA TYR A 124 8.83 -3.29 2.09
C TYR A 124 9.75 -3.53 0.89
N TRP A 125 9.44 -2.91 -0.25
CA TRP A 125 10.29 -2.99 -1.42
C TRP A 125 11.44 -1.96 -1.41
N ARG A 126 11.38 -0.94 -0.54
CA ARG A 126 12.39 0.12 -0.48
C ARG A 126 13.59 -0.28 0.38
N PRO A 127 14.78 0.26 0.08
CA PRO A 127 15.97 0.03 0.89
C PRO A 127 15.84 0.45 2.35
N THR A 128 14.96 1.41 2.63
CA THR A 128 14.66 1.99 3.96
C THR A 128 13.61 1.20 4.75
N TYR A 129 13.15 0.05 4.25
CA TYR A 129 12.16 -0.75 4.96
C TYR A 129 12.63 -1.05 6.39
N TRP A 130 11.83 -0.64 7.38
CA TRP A 130 12.20 -0.65 8.80
C TRP A 130 12.59 -2.03 9.34
N ARG A 131 12.03 -3.11 8.78
CA ARG A 131 12.30 -4.50 9.17
C ARG A 131 13.26 -5.23 8.22
N ARG A 132 13.88 -4.54 7.26
CA ARG A 132 14.76 -5.15 6.22
C ARG A 132 15.92 -5.98 6.77
N HIS A 133 16.36 -5.72 7.99
CA HIS A 133 17.46 -6.40 8.66
C HIS A 133 17.04 -7.73 9.34
N LEU A 134 15.74 -8.00 9.43
CA LEU A 134 15.21 -9.23 10.03
C LEU A 134 15.13 -10.34 8.98
N ALA A 135 15.30 -11.58 9.41
CA ALA A 135 15.00 -12.73 8.56
C ALA A 135 13.48 -12.87 8.36
N PRO A 136 13.02 -13.28 7.16
CA PRO A 136 11.64 -13.72 6.98
C PRO A 136 11.37 -14.85 7.95
N ARG A 137 10.29 -14.74 8.74
CA ARG A 137 9.93 -15.84 9.63
C ARG A 137 9.43 -16.99 8.76
N GLN A 138 10.14 -18.11 8.79
CA GLN A 138 9.63 -19.38 8.27
C GLN A 138 8.39 -19.76 9.06
N ASP A 139 7.40 -20.35 8.41
CA ASP A 139 6.23 -20.89 9.09
C ASP A 139 6.73 -21.90 10.15
N ASP A 140 6.59 -21.53 11.42
CA ASP A 140 6.71 -22.50 12.51
C ASP A 140 5.46 -23.39 12.42
N PRO A 141 5.61 -24.72 12.38
CA PRO A 141 4.50 -25.66 12.19
C PRO A 141 3.40 -25.55 13.25
#